data_AF-A0A2K8TCF3-F1
#
_entry.id   AF-A0A2K8TCF3-F1
#
_cell.length_a   1.000
_cell.length_b   1.000
_cell.length_c   1.000
_cell.angle_alpha   90.00
_cell.angle_beta   90.00
_cell.angle_gamma   90.00
#
_symmetry.space_group_name_H-M   'P 1'
#
loop_
_entity.id
_entity.type
_entity.pdbx_description
1 polymer ?
#
loop_
_entity_poly.entity_id
_entity_poly.type
_entity_poly.pdbx_seq_one_letter_code
_entity_poly.pdbx_strand_id
1 'polypeptide(L)' 'MGKVTQLVVSTLGEIRQWRIKNFQDYLIFYRIQDTTIEILRVFHGARDLADVLNELDEEF' A
#
# COMPACT_ATOMS: atom_id res chain seq x y z
N MET A 1 -2.16 -15.89 -0.81
CA MET A 1 -2.22 -14.98 0.37
C MET A 1 -1.32 -13.79 0.07
N GLY A 2 -1.80 -12.56 0.30
CA GLY A 2 -1.01 -11.33 0.05
C GLY A 2 0.23 -11.25 0.93
N LYS A 3 1.23 -10.46 0.52
CA LYS A 3 2.45 -10.28 1.30
C LYS A 3 2.12 -9.36 2.48
N VAL A 4 2.40 -9.81 3.70
CA VAL A 4 2.32 -8.95 4.89
C VAL A 4 3.53 -8.01 4.88
N THR A 5 3.30 -6.72 5.10
CA THR A 5 4.38 -5.73 5.20
C THR A 5 4.15 -4.87 6.43
N GLN A 6 5.14 -4.81 7.32
CA GLN A 6 5.14 -3.83 8.39
C GLN A 6 5.65 -2.51 7.82
N LEU A 7 4.77 -1.52 7.73
CA LEU A 7 5.16 -0.13 7.50
C LEU A 7 5.54 0.49 8.85
N VAL A 8 6.49 1.43 8.82
CA VAL A 8 7.17 1.99 10.01
C VAL A 8 6.26 2.91 10.86
N VAL A 9 5.01 3.11 10.45
CA VAL A 9 4.02 3.89 11.22
C VAL A 9 3.28 2.95 12.18
N SER A 10 3.74 2.93 13.42
CA SER A 10 3.27 2.06 14.51
C SER A 10 1.78 2.18 14.85
N THR A 11 1.10 3.24 14.41
CA THR A 11 -0.32 3.51 14.70
C THR A 11 -1.30 2.87 13.72
N LEU A 12 -0.84 2.36 12.56
CA LEU A 12 -1.71 1.89 11.48
C LEU A 12 -2.08 0.39 11.54
N GLY A 13 -1.46 -0.38 12.45
CA GLY A 13 -1.68 -1.82 12.56
C GLY A 13 -1.05 -2.62 11.41
N GLU A 14 -1.51 -3.86 11.20
CA GLU A 14 -0.98 -4.72 10.14
C GLU A 14 -1.54 -4.32 8.77
N ILE A 15 -0.67 -3.83 7.89
CA ILE A 15 -0.99 -3.52 6.49
C ILE A 15 -0.53 -4.68 5.60
N ARG A 16 -1.37 -5.02 4.61
CA ARG A 16 -1.10 -6.05 3.61
C ARG A 16 -0.98 -5.42 2.24
N GLN A 17 -0.12 -6.03 1.43
CA GLN A 17 0.11 -5.64 0.06
C GLN A 17 -0.31 -6.77 -0.89
N TRP A 18 -1.08 -6.42 -1.93
CA TRP A 18 -1.49 -7.36 -2.96
C TRP A 18 -1.20 -6.82 -4.37
N ARG A 19 -0.45 -7.61 -5.14
CA ARG A 19 -0.32 -7.46 -6.61
C ARG A 19 -1.42 -8.24 -7.32
N ILE A 20 -2.13 -7.58 -8.22
CA ILE A 20 -3.20 -8.18 -9.00
C ILE A 20 -2.60 -8.92 -10.19
N LYS A 21 -2.98 -10.19 -10.39
CA LYS A 21 -2.55 -10.97 -11.56
C LYS A 21 -3.03 -10.27 -12.84
N ASN A 22 -2.15 -10.10 -13.82
CA ASN A 22 -2.36 -9.38 -15.09
C ASN A 22 -2.42 -7.84 -14.98
N PHE A 23 -2.34 -7.26 -13.78
CA PHE A 23 -2.23 -5.82 -13.55
C PHE A 23 -0.99 -5.58 -12.68
N GLN A 24 0.18 -5.93 -13.23
CA GLN A 24 1.44 -5.98 -12.48
C GLN A 24 1.89 -4.60 -11.99
N ASP A 25 1.49 -3.56 -12.72
CA ASP A 25 1.76 -2.18 -12.34
C ASP A 25 0.82 -1.69 -11.24
N TYR A 26 -0.19 -2.45 -10.82
CA TYR A 26 -1.08 -2.03 -9.74
C TYR A 26 -0.74 -2.71 -8.41
N LEU A 27 -0.72 -1.89 -7.36
CA LEU A 27 -0.45 -2.31 -6.00
C LEU A 27 -1.56 -1.86 -5.06
N ILE A 28 -2.20 -2.82 -4.40
CA ILE A 28 -3.24 -2.55 -3.40
C ILE A 28 -2.64 -2.66 -2.00
N PHE A 29 -2.81 -1.61 -1.21
CA PHE A 29 -2.57 -1.61 0.24
C PHE A 29 -3.91 -1.68 0.95
N TYR A 30 -4.05 -2.65 1.85
CA TYR A 30 -5.29 -2.88 2.59
C TYR A 30 -5.00 -3.40 3.99
N ARG A 31 -5.98 -3.28 4.88
CA ARG A 31 -5.96 -3.94 6.18
C ARG A 31 -7.22 -4.75 6.40
N ILE A 32 -7.10 -5.77 7.22
CA ILE A 32 -8.24 -6.59 7.65
C ILE A 32 -8.71 -6.02 8.98
N GLN A 33 -9.99 -5.71 9.06
CA GLN A 33 -10.69 -5.41 10.31
C GLN A 33 -11.57 -6.63 10.68
N ASP A 34 -12.22 -6.58 11.83
CA ASP A 34 -12.96 -7.73 12.38
C ASP A 34 -14.00 -8.33 11.41
N THR A 35 -14.64 -7.50 10.61
CA THR A 35 -15.70 -7.93 9.66
C THR A 35 -15.52 -7.40 8.25
N THR A 36 -14.49 -6.59 8.00
CA THR A 36 -14.32 -5.86 6.74
C THR A 36 -12.88 -5.89 6.25
N ILE A 37 -12.71 -5.60 4.98
CA ILE A 37 -11.43 -5.26 4.38
C ILE A 37 -11.49 -3.79 4.01
N GLU A 38 -10.55 -3.02 4.52
CA GLU A 38 -10.41 -1.60 4.19
C GLU A 38 -9.27 -1.42 3.19
N ILE A 39 -9.58 -0.86 2.02
CA ILE A 39 -8.58 -0.46 1.04
C ILE A 39 -8.04 0.90 1.45
N LEU A 40 -6.74 0.95 1.74
CA LEU A 40 -6.08 2.18 2.16
C LEU A 40 -5.65 3.01 0.95
N ARG A 41 -4.97 2.36 -0.01
CA ARG A 41 -4.55 2.97 -1.28
C ARG A 41 -4.43 1.94 -2.40
N VAL A 42 -4.57 2.42 -3.62
CA VAL A 42 -4.26 1.69 -4.85
C VAL A 42 -3.29 2.54 -5.65
N PHE A 43 -2.12 1.99 -5.94
CA PHE A 43 -1.08 2.68 -6.69
C PHE A 43 -0.84 2.03 -8.04
N HIS A 44 -0.55 2.85 -9.04
CA HIS A 44 0.07 2.47 -10.29
C HIS A 44 1.60 2.67 -10.19
N GLY A 45 2.37 1.59 -10.06
CA GLY A 45 3.80 1.58 -9.78
C GLY A 45 4.68 2.38 -10.74
N ALA A 46 4.26 2.60 -11.98
CA ALA A 46 5.01 3.46 -12.93
C ALA A 46 4.64 4.95 -12.88
N ARG A 47 3.53 5.33 -12.23
CA ARG A 47 3.03 6.72 -12.18
C ARG A 47 3.18 7.29 -10.79
N ASP A 48 2.70 6.55 -9.81
CA ASP A 48 2.53 7.07 -8.47
C ASP A 48 3.80 6.90 -7.63
N LEU A 49 4.79 6.11 -8.09
CA LEU A 49 6.07 5.95 -7.37
C LEU A 49 6.87 7.25 -7.34
N ALA A 50 6.84 8.03 -8.41
CA ALA A 50 7.53 9.32 -8.46
C ALA A 50 6.88 10.32 -7.49
N ASP A 51 5.54 10.37 -7.47
CA ASP A 51 4.79 11.27 -6.60
C ASP A 51 4.95 10.90 -5.12
N VAL A 52 4.92 9.60 -4.78
CA VAL A 52 5.18 9.12 -3.41
C VAL A 52 6.61 9.41 -2.96
N LEU A 53 7.61 9.28 -3.85
CA LEU A 53 9.00 9.62 -3.51
C LEU A 53 9.16 11.13 -3.27
N ASN A 54 8.51 11.97 -4.08
CA ASN A 54 8.52 13.42 -3.89
C ASN A 54 7.82 13.84 -2.58
N GLU A 55 6.66 13.25 -2.25
CA GLU A 55 5.96 13.52 -0.98
C GLU A 55 6.82 13.13 0.24
N LEU A 56 7.60 12.05 0.14
CA LEU A 56 8.50 11.63 1.21
C LEU A 56 9.73 12.54 1.35
N ASP A 57 10.28 13.05 0.25
CA ASP A 57 11.43 13.97 0.28
C ASP A 57 11.07 15.37 0.81
N GLU A 58 9.81 15.80 0.70
CA GLU A 58 9.34 17.09 1.25
C GLU A 58 9.04 17.07 2.77
N GLU A 59 8.91 15.89 3.39
CA GLU A 59 8.65 15.73 4.82
C GLU A 59 9.93 15.60 5.70
N PHE A 60 11.14 15.73 5.13
CA PHE A 60 12.43 15.69 5.86
C PHE A 60 13.22 17.00 5.85
#